data_AF-A0A353BTX1-F1
#
_entry.id   AF-A0A353BTX1-F1
#
_cell.length_a   1.000
_cell.length_b   1.000
_cell.length_c   1.000
_cell.angle_alpha   90.00
_cell.angle_beta   90.00
_cell.angle_gamma   90.00
#
_symmetry.space_group_name_H-M   'P 1'
#
loop_
_entity.id
_entity.type
_entity.pdbx_description
1 polymer ?
#
loop_
_entity_poly.entity_id
_entity_poly.type
_entity_poly.pdbx_seq_one_letter_code
_entity_poly.pdbx_strand_id
1 'polypeptide(L)'
;MLALLEANQVQIQRKLHLIPAVAVDAPVSVFKELAKSNWVKRIWHNAPVQACLNQKIFCMGGRKVQELGYTGKGVVVAVLDTGIFPHEDLTTPGNRILAWHDLIQHQDSPYDDNGHGTHVAGIIAGNGVNSAGEYKGMAPEARLVGIKVLDKNGAGRISDVIAGIEW
;
A
#
# COMPACT_ATOMS: atom_id res chain seq x y z
N MET A 1 -16.43 14.32 -20.71
CA MET A 1 -16.13 14.15 -19.27
C MET A 1 -15.26 15.29 -18.75
N LEU A 2 -14.00 15.41 -19.18
CA LEU A 2 -13.06 16.46 -18.70
C LEU A 2 -13.62 17.89 -18.84
N ALA A 3 -14.19 18.23 -20.00
CA ALA A 3 -14.84 19.52 -20.22
C ALA A 3 -16.00 19.81 -19.24
N LEU A 4 -16.72 18.79 -18.77
CA LEU A 4 -17.82 18.96 -17.80
C LEU A 4 -17.28 19.16 -16.37
N LEU A 5 -16.16 18.52 -16.04
CA LEU A 5 -15.46 18.76 -14.78
C LEU A 5 -14.85 20.16 -14.76
N GLU A 6 -14.19 20.58 -15.84
CA GLU A 6 -13.63 21.92 -16.01
C GLU A 6 -14.70 23.01 -15.95
N ALA A 7 -15.83 22.83 -16.64
CA ALA A 7 -16.96 23.77 -16.61
C ALA A 7 -17.55 23.95 -15.20
N ASN A 8 -17.45 22.92 -14.35
CA ASN A 8 -17.89 22.96 -12.96
C ASN A 8 -16.76 23.24 -11.96
N GLN A 9 -15.58 23.64 -12.44
CA GLN A 9 -14.39 23.91 -11.61
C GLN A 9 -13.98 22.74 -10.70
N VAL A 10 -14.28 21.50 -11.11
CA VAL A 10 -13.94 20.29 -10.36
C VAL A 10 -12.50 19.89 -10.66
N GLN A 11 -11.66 19.87 -9.62
CA GLN A 11 -10.30 19.38 -9.73
C GLN A 11 -10.24 17.86 -9.69
N ILE A 12 -9.44 17.27 -10.58
CA ILE A 12 -9.16 15.84 -10.59
C ILE A 12 -8.09 15.57 -9.54
N GLN A 13 -8.45 14.79 -8.53
CA GLN A 13 -7.52 14.39 -7.47
C GLN A 13 -6.53 13.36 -8.00
N ARG A 14 -7.02 12.35 -8.73
CA ARG A 14 -6.18 11.32 -9.35
C ARG A 14 -6.76 10.87 -10.69
N LYS A 15 -5.86 10.60 -11.63
CA LYS A 15 -6.13 9.79 -12.82
C LYS A 15 -5.63 8.38 -12.53
N LEU A 16 -6.50 7.39 -12.69
CA LEU A 16 -6.14 5.98 -12.59
C LEU A 16 -5.91 5.52 -14.03
N HIS A 17 -4.75 4.94 -14.34
CA HIS A 17 -4.45 4.47 -15.70
C HIS A 17 -4.62 2.96 -15.82
N LEU A 18 -4.57 2.21 -14.71
CA LEU A 18 -4.88 0.78 -14.70
C LEU A 18 -6.34 0.50 -15.11
N ILE A 19 -7.24 1.41 -14.74
CA ILE A 19 -8.64 1.41 -15.14
C ILE A 19 -8.98 2.79 -15.69
N PRO A 20 -9.78 2.94 -16.76
CA PRO A 20 -10.10 4.24 -17.36
C PRO A 20 -11.06 5.04 -16.45
N ALA A 21 -10.52 5.60 -15.36
CA ALA A 21 -11.26 6.23 -14.29
C ALA A 21 -10.51 7.44 -13.70
N VAL A 22 -11.26 8.32 -13.05
CA VAL A 22 -10.74 9.48 -12.35
C VAL A 22 -11.37 9.56 -10.95
N ALA A 23 -10.57 9.96 -9.97
CA ALA A 23 -11.04 10.30 -8.63
C ALA A 23 -11.22 11.82 -8.53
N VAL A 24 -12.41 12.25 -8.13
CA VAL A 24 -12.82 13.66 -8.03
C VAL A 24 -13.66 13.88 -6.78
N ASP A 25 -13.51 15.03 -6.14
CA ASP A 25 -14.45 15.54 -5.14
C ASP A 25 -15.29 16.65 -5.81
N ALA A 26 -16.60 16.50 -5.85
CA ALA A 26 -17.51 17.40 -6.54
C ALA A 26 -18.88 17.51 -5.84
N PRO A 27 -19.64 18.59 -6.07
CA PRO A 27 -21.04 18.67 -5.62
C PRO A 27 -21.92 17.58 -6.21
N VAL A 28 -22.96 17.17 -5.47
CA VAL A 28 -23.92 16.13 -5.91
C VAL A 28 -24.60 16.49 -7.24
N SER A 29 -24.80 17.78 -7.53
CA SER A 29 -25.33 18.25 -8.82
C SER A 29 -24.46 17.79 -9.99
N VAL A 30 -23.14 17.90 -9.88
CA VAL A 30 -22.18 17.47 -10.90
C VAL A 30 -22.27 15.96 -11.12
N PHE A 31 -22.37 15.17 -10.05
CA PHE A 31 -22.54 13.72 -10.17
C PHE A 31 -23.85 13.33 -10.88
N LYS A 32 -24.94 14.08 -10.66
CA LYS A 32 -26.20 13.86 -11.38
C LYS A 32 -26.08 14.17 -12.88
N GLU A 33 -25.30 15.18 -13.26
CA GLU A 33 -25.01 15.49 -14.66
C GLU A 33 -24.11 14.43 -15.29
N LEU A 34 -23.04 14.03 -14.60
CA LEU A 34 -22.14 12.95 -15.04
C LEU A 34 -22.89 11.65 -15.26
N ALA A 35 -23.81 11.28 -14.36
CA ALA A 35 -24.61 10.05 -14.46
C ALA A 35 -25.52 10.00 -15.69
N LYS A 36 -25.88 11.16 -16.27
CA LYS A 36 -26.66 11.25 -17.51
C LYS A 36 -25.80 11.17 -18.77
N SER A 37 -24.49 11.30 -18.64
CA SER A 37 -23.56 11.29 -19.76
C SER A 37 -23.35 9.88 -20.30
N ASN A 38 -23.36 9.72 -21.63
CA ASN A 38 -23.00 8.47 -22.29
C ASN A 38 -21.50 8.11 -22.19
N TRP A 39 -20.65 9.04 -21.77
CA TRP A 39 -19.21 8.82 -21.57
C TRP A 39 -18.87 8.27 -20.18
N VAL A 40 -19.83 8.30 -19.22
CA VAL A 40 -19.62 7.84 -17.85
C VAL A 40 -20.39 6.53 -17.66
N LYS A 41 -19.65 5.42 -17.57
CA LYS A 41 -20.27 4.09 -17.44
C LYS A 41 -20.81 3.82 -16.05
N ARG A 42 -20.08 4.22 -15.00
CA ARG A 42 -20.45 4.06 -13.58
C ARG A 42 -19.81 5.16 -12.74
N ILE A 43 -20.45 5.47 -11.61
CA ILE A 43 -19.92 6.34 -10.55
C ILE A 43 -19.93 5.51 -9.27
N TRP A 44 -18.81 5.51 -8.54
CA TRP A 44 -18.64 4.78 -7.29
C TRP A 44 -18.18 5.74 -6.20
N HIS A 45 -18.58 5.45 -4.96
CA HIS A 45 -18.09 6.20 -3.81
C HIS A 45 -16.61 5.87 -3.58
N ASN A 46 -15.78 6.90 -3.41
CA ASN A 46 -14.39 6.74 -3.00
C ASN A 46 -14.32 6.47 -1.50
N ALA A 47 -14.71 5.25 -1.11
CA ALA A 47 -14.90 4.90 0.30
C ALA A 47 -13.58 4.92 1.08
N PRO A 48 -13.63 5.27 2.38
CA PRO A 48 -12.49 5.10 3.26
C PRO A 48 -12.15 3.61 3.40
N VAL A 49 -10.86 3.31 3.42
CA VAL A 49 -10.30 2.01 3.77
C VAL A 49 -9.49 2.15 5.06
N GLN A 50 -9.35 1.06 5.81
CA GLN A 50 -8.63 1.06 7.08
C GLN A 50 -7.72 -0.16 7.18
N ALA A 51 -6.57 0.01 7.83
CA ALA A 51 -5.70 -1.09 8.22
C ALA A 51 -6.45 -2.06 9.15
N CYS A 52 -6.34 -3.37 8.88
CA CYS A 52 -7.01 -4.42 9.64
C CYS A 52 -5.99 -5.24 10.45
N LEU A 53 -5.99 -5.07 11.77
CA LEU A 53 -5.16 -5.85 12.71
C LEU A 53 -5.91 -7.03 13.36
N ASN A 54 -6.85 -7.67 12.66
CA ASN A 54 -7.65 -8.74 13.24
C ASN A 54 -7.52 -10.08 12.50
N GLN A 55 -6.39 -10.77 12.71
CA GLN A 55 -6.36 -12.18 13.16
C GLN A 55 -4.93 -12.73 13.16
N LYS A 56 -4.60 -13.42 14.25
CA LYS A 56 -3.34 -14.14 14.47
C LYS A 56 -3.26 -15.32 13.50
N ILE A 57 -2.34 -15.29 12.55
CA ILE A 57 -1.91 -16.51 11.86
C ILE A 57 -0.83 -17.15 12.71
N PHE A 58 -1.26 -18.00 13.63
CA PHE A 58 -0.38 -18.95 14.31
C PHE A 58 -0.14 -20.14 13.36
N CYS A 59 1.13 -20.56 13.24
CA CYS A 59 1.56 -21.82 12.63
C CYS A 59 1.34 -22.01 11.10
N MET A 60 1.82 -21.09 10.28
CA MET A 60 2.29 -21.50 8.94
C MET A 60 3.63 -22.19 9.14
N GLY A 61 3.87 -23.38 8.56
CA GLY A 61 5.11 -24.15 8.69
C GLY A 61 6.37 -23.48 8.11
N GLY A 62 6.47 -22.15 8.20
CA GLY A 62 7.54 -21.31 7.67
C GLY A 62 8.91 -21.76 8.12
N ARG A 63 9.10 -22.08 9.42
CA ARG A 63 10.39 -22.62 9.90
C ARG A 63 10.78 -23.89 9.15
N LYS A 64 9.84 -24.82 8.95
CA LYS A 64 10.10 -26.07 8.21
C LYS A 64 10.42 -25.82 6.74
N VAL A 65 9.75 -24.86 6.10
CA VAL A 65 10.01 -24.48 4.70
C VAL A 65 11.37 -23.76 4.57
N GLN A 66 11.74 -22.94 5.54
CA GLN A 66 13.04 -22.28 5.62
C GLN A 66 14.18 -23.28 5.87
N GLU A 67 13.97 -24.30 6.71
CA GLU A 67 14.91 -25.42 6.91
C GLU A 67 15.15 -26.23 5.64
N LEU A 68 14.18 -26.26 4.72
CA LEU A 68 14.32 -26.82 3.37
C LEU A 68 15.03 -25.88 2.39
N GLY A 69 15.47 -24.69 2.84
CA GLY A 69 16.19 -23.69 2.05
C GLY A 69 15.32 -22.66 1.34
N TYR A 70 14.00 -22.66 1.54
CA TYR A 70 13.10 -21.69 0.91
C TYR A 70 12.85 -20.49 1.83
N THR A 71 13.48 -19.35 1.49
CA THR A 71 13.54 -18.15 2.33
C THR A 71 12.94 -16.91 1.66
N GLY A 72 12.40 -17.06 0.45
CA GLY A 72 11.94 -15.94 -0.39
C GLY A 72 13.05 -15.21 -1.14
N LYS A 73 14.28 -15.73 -1.12
CA LYS A 73 15.40 -15.17 -1.89
C LYS A 73 15.04 -15.01 -3.37
N GLY A 74 15.28 -13.81 -3.90
CA GLY A 74 14.96 -13.46 -5.30
C GLY A 74 13.51 -13.03 -5.53
N VAL A 75 12.65 -13.07 -4.51
CA VAL A 75 11.26 -12.59 -4.58
C VAL A 75 11.18 -11.16 -4.06
N VAL A 76 10.35 -10.35 -4.72
CA VAL A 76 10.03 -8.98 -4.30
C VAL A 76 8.56 -8.95 -3.87
N VAL A 77 8.27 -8.33 -2.73
CA VAL A 77 6.91 -8.17 -2.20
C VAL A 77 6.62 -6.68 -2.01
N ALA A 78 5.56 -6.19 -2.63
CA ALA A 78 5.06 -4.84 -2.41
C ALA A 78 4.13 -4.83 -1.18
N VAL A 79 4.36 -3.90 -0.26
CA VAL A 79 3.54 -3.69 0.94
C VAL A 79 2.84 -2.35 0.78
N LEU A 80 1.55 -2.42 0.45
CA LEU A 80 0.67 -1.26 0.32
C LEU A 80 -0.02 -1.02 1.66
N ASP A 81 0.51 -0.09 2.46
CA ASP A 81 0.08 0.06 3.85
C ASP A 81 0.34 1.50 4.38
N THR A 82 0.53 1.68 5.68
CA THR A 82 0.90 2.95 6.33
C THR A 82 2.34 3.36 6.10
N GLY A 83 3.13 2.52 5.43
CA GLY A 83 4.53 2.75 5.13
C GLY A 83 5.41 1.59 5.59
N ILE A 84 6.73 1.78 5.51
CA ILE A 84 7.72 0.83 6.03
C ILE A 84 8.86 1.64 6.63
N PHE A 85 9.08 1.52 7.93
CA PHE A 85 10.24 2.08 8.59
C PHE A 85 11.48 1.21 8.31
N PRO A 86 12.65 1.79 8.00
CA PRO A 86 13.90 1.07 7.72
C PRO A 86 14.55 0.48 8.99
N HIS A 87 13.81 -0.38 9.69
CA HIS A 87 14.26 -1.10 10.90
C HIS A 87 15.42 -2.07 10.58
N GLU A 88 16.31 -2.34 11.53
CA GLU A 88 17.48 -3.22 11.36
C GLU A 88 17.09 -4.64 10.91
N ASP A 89 15.97 -5.15 11.39
CA ASP A 89 15.37 -6.41 10.92
C ASP A 89 14.98 -6.42 9.43
N LEU A 90 15.03 -5.27 8.74
CA LEU A 90 14.82 -5.11 7.30
C LEU A 90 16.06 -4.57 6.57
N THR A 91 16.98 -3.91 7.29
CA THR A 91 18.11 -3.19 6.67
C THR A 91 19.49 -3.79 6.93
N THR A 92 19.61 -4.68 7.91
CA THR A 92 20.86 -5.37 8.27
C THR A 92 20.79 -6.83 7.82
N PRO A 93 21.90 -7.44 7.33
CA PRO A 93 23.18 -6.82 6.95
C PRO A 93 23.12 -6.05 5.61
N GLY A 94 21.99 -6.03 4.93
CA GLY A 94 21.80 -5.27 3.70
C GLY A 94 20.35 -4.83 3.54
N ASN A 95 20.16 -3.68 2.89
CA ASN A 95 18.84 -3.07 2.75
C ASN A 95 17.91 -3.92 1.88
N ARG A 96 16.88 -4.49 2.49
CA ARG A 96 15.83 -5.25 1.78
C ARG A 96 14.76 -4.35 1.18
N ILE A 97 14.62 -3.11 1.64
CA ILE A 97 13.71 -2.13 1.04
C ILE A 97 14.32 -1.67 -0.29
N LEU A 98 13.83 -2.26 -1.38
CA LEU A 98 14.31 -2.05 -2.74
C LEU A 98 13.81 -0.73 -3.32
N ALA A 99 12.56 -0.37 -3.04
CA ALA A 99 11.94 0.84 -3.55
C ALA A 99 10.87 1.36 -2.57
N TRP A 100 10.53 2.64 -2.73
CA TRP A 100 9.62 3.37 -1.88
C TRP A 100 8.75 4.30 -2.72
N HIS A 101 7.47 4.39 -2.38
CA HIS A 101 6.57 5.40 -2.91
C HIS A 101 5.56 5.84 -1.85
N ASP A 102 5.36 7.16 -1.73
CA ASP A 102 4.41 7.74 -0.80
C ASP A 102 3.32 8.53 -1.54
N LEU A 103 2.10 8.00 -1.51
CA LEU A 103 0.92 8.61 -2.13
C LEU A 103 0.18 9.57 -1.20
N ILE A 104 0.61 9.67 0.06
CA ILE A 104 -0.07 10.41 1.14
C ILE A 104 0.64 11.73 1.45
N GLN A 105 1.95 11.71 1.76
CA GLN A 105 2.72 12.94 2.06
C GLN A 105 3.82 13.22 1.05
N HIS A 106 4.02 12.34 0.06
CA HIS A 106 5.01 12.48 -1.01
C HIS A 106 6.44 12.61 -0.49
N GLN A 107 6.79 11.90 0.58
CA GLN A 107 8.16 11.86 1.06
C GLN A 107 9.02 10.91 0.22
N ASP A 108 10.23 11.35 -0.10
CA ASP A 108 11.19 10.57 -0.91
C ASP A 108 11.86 9.43 -0.13
N SER A 109 11.84 9.49 1.21
CA SER A 109 12.47 8.50 2.09
C SER A 109 11.46 7.62 2.81
N PRO A 110 11.74 6.31 2.98
CA PRO A 110 10.82 5.39 3.63
C PRO A 110 10.63 5.70 5.10
N TYR A 111 9.38 5.70 5.53
CA TYR A 111 8.96 5.91 6.91
C TYR A 111 7.62 5.21 7.16
N ASP A 112 7.24 5.14 8.43
CA ASP A 112 5.92 4.68 8.85
C ASP A 112 5.52 5.44 10.10
N ASP A 113 4.49 6.29 9.98
CA ASP A 113 3.98 7.15 11.03
C ASP A 113 2.76 6.54 11.76
N ASN A 114 2.48 5.26 11.52
CA ASN A 114 1.49 4.47 12.24
C ASN A 114 2.10 3.22 12.88
N GLY A 115 2.93 2.49 12.13
CA GLY A 115 3.59 1.25 12.55
C GLY A 115 2.98 -0.03 11.99
N HIS A 116 1.74 0.00 11.46
CA HIS A 116 1.08 -1.16 10.90
C HIS A 116 1.85 -1.78 9.72
N GLY A 117 2.22 -0.96 8.74
CA GLY A 117 2.95 -1.43 7.57
C GLY A 117 4.34 -1.98 7.89
N THR A 118 5.06 -1.39 8.85
CA THR A 118 6.33 -1.92 9.36
C THR A 118 6.15 -3.28 10.04
N HIS A 119 5.09 -3.43 10.83
CA HIS A 119 4.76 -4.70 11.46
C HIS A 119 4.42 -5.78 10.41
N VAL A 120 3.61 -5.46 9.40
CA VAL A 120 3.31 -6.35 8.26
C VAL A 120 4.59 -6.71 7.51
N ALA A 121 5.45 -5.74 7.21
CA ALA A 121 6.74 -5.95 6.55
C ALA A 121 7.65 -6.89 7.35
N GLY A 122 7.67 -6.77 8.68
CA GLY A 122 8.40 -7.66 9.59
C GLY A 122 7.89 -9.10 9.54
N ILE A 123 6.57 -9.31 9.56
CA ILE A 123 5.96 -10.64 9.41
C ILE A 123 6.36 -11.29 8.08
N ILE A 124 6.44 -10.49 7.00
CA ILE A 124 6.82 -10.98 5.67
C ILE A 124 8.32 -11.30 5.63
N ALA A 125 9.19 -10.33 5.88
CA ALA A 125 10.61 -10.40 5.53
C ALA A 125 11.57 -9.91 6.63
N GLY A 126 11.09 -9.78 7.88
CA GLY A 126 11.97 -9.54 9.02
C GLY A 126 12.98 -10.68 9.17
N ASN A 127 14.27 -10.37 9.21
CA ASN A 127 15.29 -11.42 9.40
C ASN A 127 15.45 -11.85 10.86
N GLY A 128 14.84 -11.10 11.79
CA GLY A 128 14.89 -11.34 13.23
C GLY A 128 16.24 -11.02 13.87
N VAL A 129 17.10 -10.18 13.27
CA VAL A 129 18.45 -9.92 13.79
C VAL A 129 18.41 -9.36 15.22
N ASN A 130 17.46 -8.48 15.52
CA ASN A 130 17.32 -7.89 16.87
C ASN A 130 16.69 -8.85 17.90
N SER A 131 16.27 -10.03 17.47
CA SER A 131 15.67 -11.06 18.31
C SER A 131 16.40 -12.39 18.24
N ALA A 132 17.64 -12.42 17.74
CA ALA A 132 18.42 -13.65 17.51
C ALA A 132 17.63 -14.71 16.68
N GLY A 133 16.75 -14.24 15.80
CA GLY A 133 15.92 -15.07 14.93
C GLY A 133 14.59 -15.54 15.53
N GLU A 134 14.21 -15.11 16.75
CA GLU A 134 12.94 -15.45 17.38
C GLU A 134 11.74 -14.91 16.60
N TYR A 135 11.79 -13.64 16.19
CA TYR A 135 10.72 -12.97 15.44
C TYR A 135 11.02 -12.88 13.94
N LYS A 136 11.63 -13.93 13.39
CA LYS A 136 11.91 -14.02 11.96
C LYS A 136 10.61 -14.16 11.16
N GLY A 137 10.48 -13.35 10.11
CA GLY A 137 9.38 -13.39 9.16
C GLY A 137 9.36 -14.67 8.32
N MET A 138 8.29 -14.80 7.53
CA MET A 138 8.04 -15.99 6.71
C MET A 138 9.05 -16.16 5.58
N ALA A 139 9.47 -15.07 4.95
CA ALA A 139 10.36 -14.98 3.80
C ALA A 139 11.53 -14.00 4.11
N PRO A 140 12.44 -14.36 5.02
CA PRO A 140 13.45 -13.45 5.58
C PRO A 140 14.49 -12.95 4.57
N GLU A 141 14.59 -13.55 3.38
CA GLU A 141 15.47 -13.11 2.30
C GLU A 141 14.72 -12.47 1.13
N ALA A 142 13.39 -12.27 1.24
CA ALA A 142 12.64 -11.48 0.27
C ALA A 142 13.03 -10.00 0.33
N ARG A 143 12.90 -9.32 -0.80
CA ARG A 143 13.03 -7.86 -0.87
C ARG A 143 11.65 -7.23 -0.78
N LEU A 144 11.59 -6.03 -0.20
CA LEU A 144 10.35 -5.31 0.00
C LEU A 144 10.31 -4.04 -0.84
N VAL A 145 9.11 -3.68 -1.24
CA VAL A 145 8.81 -2.38 -1.82
C VAL A 145 7.72 -1.75 -0.97
N GLY A 146 8.01 -0.60 -0.38
CA GLY A 146 7.05 0.10 0.48
C GLY A 146 6.23 1.09 -0.32
N ILE A 147 4.90 0.95 -0.28
CA ILE A 147 3.98 1.87 -0.94
C ILE A 147 3.01 2.37 0.11
N LYS A 148 3.17 3.63 0.53
CA LYS A 148 2.29 4.23 1.54
C LYS A 148 1.00 4.69 0.87
N VAL A 149 -0.09 4.00 1.21
CA VAL A 149 -1.48 4.29 0.75
C VAL A 149 -2.43 4.58 1.91
N LEU A 150 -1.97 4.46 3.16
CA LEU A 150 -2.71 4.78 4.37
C LEU A 150 -1.99 5.87 5.18
N ASP A 151 -2.76 6.74 5.84
CA ASP A 151 -2.28 7.81 6.70
C ASP A 151 -1.83 7.32 8.09
N LYS A 152 -1.41 8.26 8.94
CA LYS A 152 -0.95 7.98 10.32
C LYS A 152 -2.00 7.33 11.23
N ASN A 153 -3.29 7.42 10.88
CA ASN A 153 -4.38 6.77 11.61
C ASN A 153 -4.74 5.40 11.03
N GLY A 154 -3.99 4.93 10.02
CA GLY A 154 -4.27 3.70 9.29
C GLY A 154 -5.45 3.83 8.32
N ALA A 155 -5.83 5.05 7.92
CA ALA A 155 -6.94 5.30 7.03
C ALA A 155 -6.46 5.76 5.63
N GLY A 156 -7.17 5.37 4.58
CA GLY A 156 -6.89 5.82 3.22
C GLY A 156 -8.12 5.82 2.34
N ARG A 157 -7.98 6.13 1.06
CA ARG A 157 -9.08 6.03 0.07
C ARG A 157 -8.83 4.88 -0.91
N ILE A 158 -9.91 4.30 -1.43
CA ILE A 158 -9.82 3.27 -2.50
C ILE A 158 -8.96 3.76 -3.67
N SER A 159 -9.08 5.03 -4.05
CA SER A 159 -8.26 5.62 -5.12
C SER A 159 -6.77 5.59 -4.83
N ASP A 160 -6.35 5.72 -3.56
CA ASP A 160 -4.94 5.70 -3.17
C ASP A 160 -4.40 4.27 -3.26
N VAL A 161 -5.20 3.29 -2.84
CA VAL A 161 -4.86 1.86 -2.98
C VAL A 161 -4.74 1.47 -4.44
N ILE A 162 -5.68 1.88 -5.31
CA ILE A 162 -5.59 1.58 -6.75
C ILE A 162 -4.34 2.23 -7.37
N ALA A 163 -4.06 3.49 -7.02
CA ALA A 163 -2.85 4.16 -7.49
C ALA A 163 -1.57 3.45 -6.99
N GLY A 164 -1.58 2.93 -5.77
CA GLY A 164 -0.47 2.13 -5.23
C GLY A 164 -0.30 0.77 -5.91
N ILE A 165 -1.37 0.15 -6.39
CA ILE A 165 -1.30 -1.10 -7.18
C ILE A 165 -0.74 -0.83 -8.58
N GLU A 166 -1.00 0.37 -9.12
CA GLU A 166 -0.62 0.77 -10.46
C GLU A 166 0.88 1.11 -10.60
N TRP A 167 1.50 1.62 -9.53
CA TRP A 167 2.92 1.98 -9.48
C TRP A 167 3.82 0.74 -9.47
#